data_AF-A0A2S9GN63-F1
#
_entry.id   AF-A0A2S9GN63-F1
#
_cell.length_a   1.000
_cell.length_b   1.000
_cell.length_c   1.000
_cell.angle_alpha   90.00
_cell.angle_beta   90.00
_cell.angle_gamma   90.00
#
_symmetry.space_group_name_H-M   'P 1'
#
loop_
_entity.id
_entity.type
_entity.pdbx_description
1 polymer ?
#
loop_
_entity_poly.entity_id
_entity_poly.type
_entity_poly.pdbx_seq_one_letter_code
_entity_poly.pdbx_strand_id
1 'polypeptide(L)' 'GITLALHDASPPDMVDAMRDDVVLELGWGRLIFGQTFADPEKLADVLRQEGQGRRDICIYAREPHVLVSKAPSELFIDP' A
#
# COMPACT_ATOMS: atom_id res chain seq x y z
N GLY A 1 24.16 -19.31 -9.87
CA GLY A 1 23.03 -18.67 -10.58
C GLY A 1 22.30 -17.82 -9.58
N ILE A 2 22.06 -16.56 -9.94
CA ILE A 2 21.73 -15.45 -9.04
C ILE A 2 20.22 -15.48 -8.73
N THR A 3 19.78 -16.04 -7.61
CA THR A 3 18.42 -15.79 -7.09
C THR A 3 18.34 -16.14 -5.60
N LEU A 4 18.86 -15.31 -4.70
CA LEU A 4 18.41 -15.25 -3.30
C LEU A 4 19.02 -14.05 -2.57
N ALA A 5 18.78 -12.83 -3.04
CA ALA A 5 19.20 -11.62 -2.31
C ALA A 5 18.32 -10.43 -2.68
N LEU A 6 17.01 -10.56 -2.49
CA LEU A 6 16.10 -9.41 -2.37
C LEU A 6 15.07 -9.73 -1.27
N HIS A 7 15.57 -10.09 -0.10
CA HIS A 7 14.83 -10.02 1.15
C HIS A 7 15.78 -9.43 2.21
N ASP A 8 16.52 -8.38 1.85
CA ASP A 8 16.92 -7.44 2.89
C ASP A 8 15.75 -6.47 3.02
N ALA A 9 15.04 -6.57 4.14
CA ALA A 9 14.18 -5.49 4.58
C ALA A 9 15.00 -4.20 4.49
N SER A 10 14.41 -3.14 3.91
CA SER A 10 15.04 -1.83 3.84
C SER A 10 15.72 -1.51 5.19
N PRO A 11 16.97 -0.99 5.19
CA PRO A 11 17.67 -0.66 6.42
C PRO A 11 16.74 0.15 7.35
N PRO A 12 16.74 -0.13 8.68
CA PRO A 12 15.82 0.52 9.61
C PRO A 12 15.87 2.05 9.52
N ASP A 13 17.03 2.63 9.23
CA ASP A 13 17.19 4.08 9.06
C ASP A 13 16.50 4.62 7.79
N MET A 14 16.36 3.80 6.75
CA MET A 14 15.66 4.17 5.51
C MET A 14 14.14 4.12 5.68
N VAL A 15 13.61 3.19 6.47
CA VAL A 15 12.18 3.18 6.81
C VAL A 15 11.82 4.31 7.79
N ASP A 16 12.72 4.70 8.68
CA ASP A 16 12.53 5.84 9.59
C ASP A 16 12.63 7.20 8.85
N ALA A 17 13.39 7.23 7.74
CA ALA A 17 13.47 8.39 6.84
C ALA A 17 12.34 8.44 5.80
N MET A 18 11.53 7.39 5.65
CA MET A 18 10.37 7.42 4.77
C MET A 18 9.30 8.34 5.38
N ARG A 19 8.66 9.15 4.54
CA ARG A 19 7.50 9.92 4.97
C ARG A 19 6.35 8.97 5.31
N ASP A 20 5.54 9.37 6.28
CA ASP A 20 4.30 8.69 6.61
C ASP A 20 3.21 8.97 5.57
N ASP A 21 2.27 8.03 5.45
CA ASP A 21 1.04 8.13 4.65
C ASP A 21 1.27 8.58 3.19
N VAL A 22 2.26 7.99 2.51
CA VAL A 22 2.66 8.44 1.18
C VAL A 22 1.64 8.01 0.13
N VAL A 23 1.07 9.01 -0.53
CA VAL A 23 0.14 8.89 -1.65
C VAL A 23 0.64 9.74 -2.82
N LEU A 24 0.73 9.15 -4.00
CA LEU A 24 1.11 9.83 -5.22
C LEU A 24 -0.08 9.91 -6.17
N GLU A 25 -0.43 11.12 -6.56
CA GLU A 25 -1.46 11.40 -7.55
C GLU A 25 -0.92 11.13 -8.96
N LEU A 26 -1.60 10.26 -9.70
CA LEU A 26 -1.27 9.90 -11.07
C LEU A 26 -2.46 10.24 -11.97
N GLY A 27 -2.23 10.39 -13.28
CA GLY A 27 -3.27 10.79 -14.24
C GLY A 27 -4.49 9.84 -14.32
N TRP A 28 -4.40 8.64 -13.73
CA TRP A 28 -5.45 7.62 -13.68
C TRP A 28 -5.99 7.36 -12.27
N GLY A 29 -5.42 7.95 -11.21
CA GLY A 29 -5.77 7.62 -9.83
C GLY A 29 -4.64 7.87 -8.84
N ARG A 30 -4.46 7.00 -7.83
CA ARG A 30 -3.45 7.18 -6.79
C ARG A 30 -2.60 5.93 -6.60
N LEU A 31 -1.29 6.13 -6.41
CA LEU A 31 -0.38 5.08 -5.94
C LEU A 31 -0.12 5.29 -4.45
N ILE A 32 -0.48 4.31 -3.65
CA ILE A 32 -0.44 4.37 -2.18
C ILE A 32 0.63 3.39 -1.67
N PHE A 33 1.54 3.87 -0.84
CA PHE A 33 2.61 3.06 -0.26
C PHE A 33 2.18 2.55 1.12
N GLY A 34 1.54 1.37 1.17
CA GLY A 34 0.90 0.85 2.36
C GLY A 34 1.83 0.66 3.57
N GLN A 35 3.13 0.43 3.34
CA GLN A 35 4.13 0.30 4.41
C GLN A 35 4.38 1.60 5.17
N THR A 36 4.03 2.75 4.59
CA THR A 36 4.16 4.09 5.20
C THR A 36 2.98 4.46 6.08
N PHE A 37 1.92 3.65 6.10
CA PHE A 37 0.79 3.82 6.99
C PHE A 37 1.03 3.02 8.27
N ALA A 38 1.05 3.71 9.40
CA ALA A 38 1.18 3.07 10.70
C ALA A 38 -0.10 2.30 11.11
N ASP A 39 -1.27 2.76 10.62
CA ASP A 39 -2.58 2.18 10.93
C ASP A 39 -3.23 1.57 9.66
N PRO A 40 -3.52 0.26 9.65
CA PRO A 40 -4.21 -0.38 8.52
C PRO A 40 -5.65 0.11 8.31
N GLU A 41 -6.34 0.61 9.34
CA GLU A 41 -7.69 1.19 9.16
C GLU A 41 -7.62 2.49 8.36
N LYS A 42 -6.67 3.36 8.70
CA LYS A 42 -6.40 4.58 7.94
C LYS A 42 -6.07 4.27 6.47
N LEU A 43 -5.27 3.24 6.21
CA LEU A 43 -4.96 2.80 4.85
C LEU A 43 -6.22 2.33 4.11
N ALA A 44 -7.09 1.55 4.78
CA ALA A 44 -8.35 1.10 4.20
C ALA A 44 -9.27 2.28 3.86
N ASP A 45 -9.39 3.26 4.75
CA ASP A 45 -10.19 4.46 4.52
C ASP A 45 -9.66 5.32 3.38
N VAL A 46 -8.33 5.42 3.23
CA VAL A 46 -7.73 6.07 2.06
C VAL A 46 -8.11 5.34 0.78
N LEU A 47 -8.00 4.00 0.74
CA LEU A 47 -8.37 3.21 -0.44
C LEU A 47 -9.87 3.31 -0.79
N ARG A 48 -10.74 3.38 0.23
CA ARG A 48 -12.20 3.56 0.04
C ARG A 48 -12.59 4.92 -0.53
N GLN A 49 -11.69 5.91 -0.49
CA GLN A 49 -11.91 7.20 -1.14
C GLN A 49 -11.68 7.16 -2.67
N GLU A 50 -11.46 5.98 -3.25
CA GLU A 50 -11.40 5.80 -4.70
C GLU A 50 -12.64 6.41 -5.36
N GLY A 51 -12.42 7.46 -6.16
CA GLY A 51 -13.47 8.20 -6.85
C GLY A 51 -13.85 7.57 -8.19
N GLN A 52 -15.03 7.91 -8.70
CA GLN A 52 -15.51 7.41 -9.98
C GLN A 52 -14.53 7.75 -11.13
N GLY A 53 -14.15 6.75 -11.92
CA GLY A 53 -13.21 6.90 -13.04
C GLY A 53 -11.74 7.02 -12.63
N ARG A 54 -11.43 6.86 -11.34
CA ARG A 54 -10.07 6.74 -10.81
C ARG A 54 -9.82 5.29 -10.41
N ARG A 55 -8.54 4.94 -10.29
CA ARG A 55 -8.13 3.65 -9.75
C ARG A 55 -7.01 3.84 -8.75
N ASP A 56 -7.17 3.33 -7.56
CA ASP A 56 -6.15 3.38 -6.53
C ASP A 56 -5.42 2.05 -6.46
N ILE A 57 -4.10 2.11 -6.36
CA ILE A 57 -3.24 0.92 -6.24
C ILE A 57 -2.42 1.06 -4.96
N CYS A 58 -2.57 0.11 -4.05
CA CYS A 58 -1.72 -0.01 -2.88
C CYS A 58 -0.57 -0.99 -3.14
N ILE A 59 0.67 -0.55 -2.91
CA ILE A 59 1.86 -1.40 -2.95
C ILE A 59 2.48 -1.53 -1.56
N TYR A 60 3.12 -2.68 -1.31
CA TYR A 60 3.78 -3.00 -0.03
C TYR A 60 2.89 -2.88 1.21
N ALA A 61 1.61 -3.23 1.10
CA ALA A 61 0.77 -3.37 2.29
C ALA A 61 1.38 -4.40 3.25
N ARG A 62 1.50 -4.06 4.54
CA ARG A 62 2.13 -4.94 5.56
C ARG A 62 1.34 -6.23 5.75
N GLU A 63 0.02 -6.12 5.79
CA GLU A 63 -0.91 -7.25 6.01
C GLU A 63 -2.05 -7.19 4.97
N PRO A 64 -1.79 -7.51 3.69
CA PRO A 64 -2.74 -7.26 2.59
C PRO A 64 -4.04 -8.07 2.76
N HIS A 65 -3.95 -9.30 3.26
CA HIS A 65 -5.13 -10.13 3.51
C HIS A 65 -6.03 -9.57 4.62
N VAL A 66 -5.44 -8.94 5.65
CA VAL A 66 -6.20 -8.26 6.72
C VAL A 66 -6.85 -6.99 6.19
N LEU A 67 -6.17 -6.27 5.29
CA LEU A 67 -6.73 -5.08 4.65
C LEU A 67 -7.95 -5.43 3.78
N VAL A 68 -7.84 -6.48 2.95
CA VAL A 68 -8.96 -6.95 2.11
C VAL A 68 -10.12 -7.48 2.96
N SER A 69 -9.87 -8.15 4.09
CA SER A 69 -10.95 -8.64 4.94
C SER A 69 -11.79 -7.53 5.59
N LYS A 70 -11.25 -6.30 5.69
CA LYS A 70 -11.99 -5.12 6.17
C LYS A 70 -12.97 -4.54 5.14
N ALA A 71 -12.74 -4.79 3.85
CA ALA A 71 -13.62 -4.32 2.78
C ALA A 71 -13.61 -5.30 1.59
N PRO A 72 -14.09 -6.54 1.78
CA PRO A 72 -13.90 -7.63 0.81
C PRO A 72 -14.69 -7.42 -0.50
N SER A 73 -15.70 -6.56 -0.50
CA SER A 73 -16.48 -6.20 -1.69
C SER A 73 -15.83 -5.10 -2.54
N GLU A 74 -14.87 -4.37 -1.98
CA GLU A 74 -14.28 -3.16 -2.58
C GLU A 74 -12.78 -3.34 -2.85
N LEU A 75 -12.09 -4.12 -2.02
CA LEU A 75 -10.66 -4.37 -2.11
C LEU A 75 -10.40 -5.81 -2.59
N PHE A 76 -9.34 -5.96 -3.37
CA PHE A 76 -8.83 -7.26 -3.81
C PHE A 76 -7.30 -7.23 -3.88
N ILE A 77 -6.68 -8.40 -3.90
CA ILE A 77 -5.25 -8.56 -4.12
C ILE A 77 -5.07 -9.04 -5.55
N ASP A 78 -4.29 -8.31 -6.34
CA ASP A 78 -3.88 -8.78 -7.67
C ASP A 78 -2.92 -9.97 -7.50
N PRO A 79 -3.09 -11.07 -8.26
CA PRO A 79 -2.34 -12.32 -8.08
C PRO A 79 -0.84 -12.23 -8.40
#